data_AF-A0A7S0H703-F1
#
_entry.id   AF-A0A7S0H703-F1
#
_cell.length_a   1.000
_cell.length_b   1.000
_cell.length_c   1.000
_cell.angle_alpha   90.00
_cell.angle_beta   90.00
_cell.angle_gamma   90.00
#
_symmetry.space_group_name_H-M   'P 1'
#
loop_
_entity.id
_entity.type
_entity.pdbx_description
1 polymer ?
#
loop_
_entity_poly.entity_id
_entity_poly.type
_entity_poly.pdbx_seq_one_letter_code
_entity_poly.pdbx_strand_id
1 'polypeptide(L)'
;NHGGLSVGRRVLLSGLDGDKKYNGMLATIESISPEGKCNLKLDEGTLLSCTADKLEPLDDIDVTSEDPSVQVESEEKAEHDSRLEAGRKAVARAGSLFQGAASYGFSIFKRFNLEAQEKFSEWQAGVNKLTSRIYTIRYPSSEGYTNKPIDSISRWLLGKYGSSFMVWNLSSRSYDYSKFKNQVVEMKCLAPGMSAQTLFGFVKSVESWLSLDSQNKAVVHCQEPDNVSLAAVTCYLLWSESRFESLDGVLKYISEKKGRNASEILTPTQLRYIRQFSSVLTSGDIIISKQALVLKRAIMNTIPRFSVRNTCKPYLQVLSKGKPIFTGAEMGSKIVRECKSDQGSICFPIGKEIRGEFSIQVCHCLNKRQAVCMVRFGLETSFLDEGIKRLNKSDVDISQKHKEKIEDSWYMDLVFESLPIDAKQGSHWIDSIPKRPAESSHAKCPILAGFFRKQAEELEKISNNTSASREGEGGGHVETGSGSLNTKTVPHAKTGQKKKEQKEQKEQKEQKEQKEQKEQKEQKEQKEQ
;
A
#
# COMPACT_ATOMS: atom_id res chain seq x y z
N ASN A 1 48.05 6.73 28.94
CA ASN A 1 47.54 5.80 27.91
C ASN A 1 46.86 4.60 28.57
N HIS A 2 45.62 4.76 29.02
CA HIS A 2 44.70 3.64 29.24
C HIS A 2 43.86 3.47 27.95
N GLY A 3 43.70 2.24 27.48
CA GLY A 3 43.28 1.89 26.11
C GLY A 3 42.07 2.68 25.58
N GLY A 4 42.33 3.57 24.63
CA GLY A 4 41.31 4.18 23.78
C GLY A 4 40.56 5.40 24.35
N LEU A 5 40.73 5.79 25.61
CA LEU A 5 39.98 6.91 26.20
C LEU A 5 40.71 8.25 25.99
N SER A 6 40.07 9.21 25.31
CA SER A 6 40.56 10.57 25.08
C SER A 6 39.44 11.60 25.27
N VAL A 7 39.80 12.83 25.64
CA VAL A 7 38.86 13.95 25.68
C VAL A 7 38.18 14.11 24.31
N GLY A 8 36.87 14.30 24.29
CA GLY A 8 36.03 14.36 23.10
C GLY A 8 35.52 13.02 22.59
N ARG A 9 35.99 11.88 23.12
CA ARG A 9 35.53 10.56 22.67
C ARG A 9 34.16 10.20 23.26
N ARG A 10 33.33 9.53 22.45
CA ARG A 10 32.07 8.92 22.92
C ARG A 10 32.33 7.57 23.57
N VAL A 11 31.68 7.34 24.70
CA VAL A 11 31.80 6.12 25.51
C VAL A 11 30.43 5.63 25.95
N LEU A 12 30.31 4.31 26.12
CA LEU A 12 29.14 3.69 26.72
C LEU A 12 29.38 3.51 28.22
N LEU A 13 28.42 3.94 29.04
CA LEU A 13 28.50 3.78 30.49
C LEU A 13 28.11 2.35 30.90
N SER A 14 29.00 1.68 31.64
CA SER A 14 28.72 0.35 32.19
C SER A 14 29.16 0.26 33.66
N GLY A 15 28.24 -0.15 34.55
CA GLY A 15 28.59 -0.49 35.94
C GLY A 15 28.95 0.71 36.83
N LEU A 16 28.27 1.86 36.68
CA LEU A 16 28.40 2.94 37.66
C LEU A 16 27.79 2.48 39.01
N ASP A 17 28.60 2.50 40.07
CA ASP A 17 28.21 1.98 41.38
C ASP A 17 27.08 2.84 41.96
N GLY A 18 25.92 2.22 42.19
CA GLY A 18 24.80 2.81 42.92
C GLY A 18 23.63 3.30 42.07
N ASP A 19 23.85 3.67 40.80
CA ASP A 19 22.78 4.23 39.95
C ASP A 19 22.68 3.50 38.60
N LYS A 20 21.87 2.42 38.58
CA LYS A 20 21.56 1.64 37.36
C LYS A 20 20.91 2.48 36.25
N LYS A 21 20.47 3.69 36.56
CA LYS A 21 19.80 4.62 35.64
C LYS A 21 20.65 4.94 34.40
N TYR A 22 21.98 5.00 34.54
CA TYR A 22 22.87 5.50 33.49
C TYR A 22 23.54 4.40 32.66
N ASN A 23 23.34 3.12 33.02
CA ASN A 23 23.92 2.00 32.28
C ASN A 23 23.35 1.94 30.86
N GLY A 24 24.23 1.83 29.87
CA GLY A 24 23.85 1.81 28.45
C GLY A 24 23.55 3.19 27.86
N MET A 25 23.72 4.28 28.62
CA MET A 25 23.67 5.63 28.07
C MET A 25 25.02 6.01 27.44
N LEU A 26 24.96 6.84 26.41
CA LEU A 26 26.13 7.37 25.74
C LEU A 26 26.54 8.69 26.39
N ALA A 27 27.85 8.85 26.61
CA ALA A 27 28.42 10.07 27.17
C ALA A 27 29.66 10.49 26.38
N THR A 28 30.02 11.76 26.47
CA THR A 28 31.25 12.32 25.89
C THR A 28 32.21 12.68 27.01
N ILE A 29 33.48 12.31 26.87
CA ILE A 29 34.52 12.63 27.85
C ILE A 29 34.90 14.12 27.72
N GLU A 30 34.58 14.93 28.73
CA GLU A 30 34.93 16.36 28.73
C GLU A 30 36.32 16.62 29.30
N SER A 31 36.74 15.84 30.31
CA SER A 31 38.09 15.93 30.87
C SER A 31 38.49 14.64 31.56
N ILE A 32 39.80 14.39 31.66
CA ILE A 32 40.38 13.25 32.36
C ILE A 32 41.38 13.81 33.38
N SER A 33 41.19 13.53 34.67
CA SER A 33 42.11 13.94 35.73
C SER A 33 43.42 13.14 35.67
N PRO A 34 44.51 13.68 36.23
CA PRO A 34 45.78 12.94 36.34
C PRO A 34 45.66 11.62 37.09
N GLU A 35 44.66 11.48 37.98
CA GLU A 35 44.39 10.25 38.74
C GLU A 35 43.47 9.26 37.99
N GLY A 36 43.10 9.53 36.73
CA GLY A 36 42.29 8.63 35.90
C GLY A 36 40.77 8.73 36.11
N LYS A 37 40.27 9.82 36.71
CA LYS A 37 38.83 10.13 36.75
C LYS A 37 38.41 10.84 35.46
N CYS A 38 37.34 10.37 34.83
CA CYS A 38 36.74 10.95 33.64
C CYS A 38 35.49 11.73 34.02
N ASN A 39 35.44 13.01 33.65
CA ASN A 39 34.22 13.81 33.69
C ASN A 39 33.49 13.68 32.36
N LEU A 40 32.20 13.36 32.41
CA LEU A 40 31.39 12.94 31.29
C LEU A 40 30.16 13.80 31.17
N LYS A 41 29.76 14.10 29.94
CA LYS A 41 28.50 14.76 29.62
C LYS A 41 27.59 13.80 28.86
N LEU A 42 26.41 13.54 29.41
CA LEU A 42 25.35 12.79 28.74
C LEU A 42 24.70 13.64 27.65
N ASP A 43 24.08 12.99 26.65
CA ASP A 43 23.40 13.69 25.54
C ASP A 43 22.24 14.57 26.01
N GLU A 44 21.62 14.22 27.14
CA GLU A 44 20.58 15.02 27.80
C GLU A 44 21.14 16.22 28.60
N GLY A 45 22.46 16.42 28.62
CA GLY A 45 23.14 17.56 29.24
C GLY A 45 23.62 17.33 30.68
N THR A 46 23.27 16.20 31.31
CA THR A 46 23.71 15.83 32.67
C THR A 46 25.22 15.57 32.74
N LEU A 47 25.89 16.12 33.76
CA LEU A 47 27.32 15.90 34.03
C LEU A 47 27.53 14.79 35.07
N LEU A 48 28.46 13.88 34.79
CA LEU A 48 28.82 12.75 35.65
C LEU A 48 30.34 12.63 35.79
N SER A 49 30.81 11.94 36.83
CA SER A 49 32.24 11.63 37.02
C SER A 49 32.41 10.16 37.38
N CYS A 50 33.31 9.45 36.70
CA CYS A 50 33.62 8.05 37.00
C CYS A 50 35.06 7.69 36.68
N THR A 51 35.49 6.50 37.08
CA THR A 51 36.81 5.95 36.76
C THR A 51 36.82 5.31 35.38
N ALA A 52 37.98 5.34 34.72
CA ALA A 52 38.16 4.90 33.33
C ALA A 52 37.83 3.41 33.08
N ASP A 53 37.93 2.56 34.10
CA ASP A 53 37.60 1.13 34.07
C ASP A 53 36.11 0.83 33.87
N LYS A 54 35.25 1.83 34.06
CA LYS A 54 33.78 1.74 33.89
C LYS A 54 33.29 2.20 32.52
N LEU A 55 34.22 2.53 31.62
CA LEU A 55 33.94 3.10 30.31
C LEU A 55 34.32 2.11 29.22
N GLU A 56 33.37 1.79 28.34
CA GLU A 56 33.65 1.04 27.12
C GLU A 56 33.86 2.04 25.96
N PRO A 57 35.06 2.07 25.34
CA PRO A 57 35.31 2.90 24.16
C PRO A 57 34.43 2.45 23.00
N LEU A 58 33.79 3.39 22.31
CA LEU A 58 33.21 3.11 21.01
C LEU A 58 34.34 3.17 19.97
N ASP A 59 34.51 2.08 19.22
CA ASP A 59 35.39 2.04 18.04
C ASP A 59 34.91 3.11 17.04
N ASP A 60 35.87 3.86 16.53
CA ASP A 60 35.68 5.13 15.80
C ASP A 60 34.68 4.98 14.63
N ILE A 61 33.44 5.39 14.87
CA ILE A 61 32.62 6.03 13.84
C ILE A 61 33.18 7.45 13.80
N ASP A 62 33.73 7.83 12.65
CA ASP A 62 34.23 9.18 12.36
C ASP A 62 33.18 10.23 12.76
N VAL A 63 33.35 10.81 13.96
CA VAL A 63 32.53 11.94 14.45
C VAL A 63 33.12 13.23 13.88
N THR A 64 33.14 13.30 12.56
CA THR A 64 33.03 14.55 11.81
C THR A 64 31.84 14.47 10.87
N SER A 65 30.70 14.03 11.40
CA SER A 65 29.40 14.35 10.82
C SER A 65 28.42 14.50 11.97
N GLU A 66 27.91 15.71 12.13
CA GLU A 66 26.68 15.94 12.88
C GLU A 66 25.62 14.96 12.34
N ASP A 67 24.85 14.36 13.24
CA ASP A 67 23.84 13.36 12.90
C ASP A 67 23.00 13.83 11.70
N PRO A 68 23.13 13.20 10.52
CA PRO A 68 22.46 13.66 9.32
C PRO A 68 20.94 13.57 9.44
N SER A 69 20.40 12.83 10.40
CA SER A 69 18.95 12.80 10.65
C SER A 69 18.44 14.06 11.36
N VAL A 70 19.24 14.64 12.26
CA VAL A 70 18.90 15.88 12.98
C VAL A 70 19.20 17.12 12.12
N GLN A 71 20.25 17.07 11.30
CA GLN A 71 20.55 18.13 10.32
C GLN A 71 19.54 18.14 9.19
N VAL A 72 19.19 16.99 8.60
CA VAL A 72 18.17 16.94 7.55
C VAL A 72 16.82 17.41 8.08
N GLU A 73 16.41 17.04 9.30
CA GLU A 73 15.14 17.54 9.87
C GLU A 73 15.16 19.04 10.22
N SER A 74 16.29 19.58 10.68
CA SER A 74 16.41 21.02 10.99
C SER A 74 16.59 21.89 9.74
N GLU A 75 17.30 21.40 8.72
CA GLU A 75 17.41 22.02 7.39
C GLU A 75 16.09 21.93 6.62
N GLU A 76 15.39 20.79 6.63
CA GLU A 76 14.05 20.67 6.03
C GLU A 76 13.06 21.62 6.72
N LYS A 77 13.14 21.78 8.05
CA LYS A 77 12.31 22.74 8.79
C LYS A 77 12.65 24.19 8.44
N ALA A 78 13.93 24.55 8.38
CA ALA A 78 14.36 25.90 8.03
C ALA A 78 14.01 26.24 6.57
N GLU A 79 14.17 25.28 5.65
CA GLU A 79 13.77 25.41 4.25
C GLU A 79 12.24 25.51 4.12
N HIS A 80 11.50 24.71 4.88
CA HIS A 80 10.04 24.77 4.96
C HIS A 80 9.55 26.12 5.49
N ASP A 81 10.11 26.62 6.59
CA ASP A 81 9.73 27.92 7.19
C ASP A 81 10.12 29.11 6.29
N SER A 82 11.28 29.02 5.61
CA SER A 82 11.70 30.01 4.61
C SER A 82 10.75 30.03 3.38
N ARG A 83 10.36 28.86 2.88
CA ARG A 83 9.36 28.73 1.80
C ARG A 83 7.98 29.24 2.21
N LEU A 84 7.57 29.00 3.46
CA LEU A 84 6.32 29.51 4.03
C LEU A 84 6.31 31.05 4.03
N GLU A 85 7.41 31.67 4.45
CA GLU A 85 7.54 33.13 4.48
C GLU A 85 7.63 33.75 3.08
N ALA A 86 8.33 33.09 2.16
CA ALA A 86 8.37 33.47 0.74
C ALA A 86 6.97 33.39 0.10
N GLY A 87 6.21 32.33 0.39
CA GLY A 87 4.82 32.16 -0.06
C GLY A 87 3.89 33.26 0.48
N ARG A 88 3.98 33.59 1.78
CA ARG A 88 3.23 34.70 2.39
C ARG A 88 3.53 36.03 1.71
N LYS A 89 4.81 36.34 1.49
CA LYS A 89 5.24 37.57 0.81
C LYS A 89 4.76 37.64 -0.64
N ALA A 90 4.77 36.52 -1.37
CA ALA A 90 4.28 36.47 -2.74
C ALA A 90 2.77 36.73 -2.83
N VAL A 91 1.97 36.12 -1.94
CA VAL A 91 0.52 36.36 -1.86
C VAL A 91 0.22 37.80 -1.44
N ALA A 92 0.96 38.35 -0.47
CA ALA A 92 0.80 39.74 -0.04
C ALA A 92 1.12 40.75 -1.17
N ARG A 93 2.21 40.51 -1.94
CA ARG A 93 2.59 41.33 -3.10
C ARG A 93 1.56 41.24 -4.24
N ALA A 94 0.99 40.07 -4.47
CA ALA A 94 -0.12 39.91 -5.42
C ALA A 94 -1.35 40.70 -4.98
N GLY A 95 -1.63 40.74 -3.67
CA GLY A 95 -2.70 41.56 -3.09
C GLY A 95 -2.51 43.08 -3.24
N SER A 96 -1.27 43.59 -3.20
CA SER A 96 -1.00 45.03 -3.30
C SER A 96 -1.05 45.60 -4.72
N LEU A 97 -0.89 44.78 -5.76
CA LEU A 97 -0.99 45.19 -7.17
C LEU A 97 -2.45 45.47 -7.63
N PHE A 98 -3.41 45.31 -6.72
CA PHE A 98 -4.85 45.34 -6.93
C PHE A 98 -5.46 46.73 -7.23
N GLN A 99 -4.77 47.82 -6.89
CA GLN A 99 -5.37 49.17 -6.97
C GLN A 99 -5.52 49.74 -8.40
N GLY A 100 -5.04 49.07 -9.46
CA GLY A 100 -4.90 49.68 -10.80
C GLY A 100 -5.48 48.97 -12.02
N ALA A 101 -6.14 47.81 -11.91
CA ALA A 101 -6.51 47.02 -13.09
C ALA A 101 -8.01 47.13 -13.48
N ALA A 102 -8.26 47.40 -14.77
CA ALA A 102 -9.59 47.48 -15.37
C ALA A 102 -10.37 46.14 -15.31
N SER A 103 -11.71 46.26 -15.28
CA SER A 103 -12.74 45.23 -15.02
C SER A 103 -12.52 43.83 -15.63
N TYR A 104 -11.92 43.71 -16.82
CA TYR A 104 -11.70 42.41 -17.47
C TYR A 104 -10.48 41.65 -16.92
N GLY A 105 -9.38 42.36 -16.63
CA GLY A 105 -8.20 41.78 -15.97
C GLY A 105 -8.46 41.43 -14.51
N PHE A 106 -9.41 42.13 -13.87
CA PHE A 106 -9.80 41.93 -12.48
C PHE A 106 -10.35 40.52 -12.21
N SER A 107 -11.23 40.00 -13.08
CA SER A 107 -11.86 38.69 -12.89
C SER A 107 -10.85 37.55 -13.03
N ILE A 108 -9.96 37.65 -14.02
CA ILE A 108 -8.89 36.68 -14.26
C ILE A 108 -7.88 36.71 -13.11
N PHE A 109 -7.44 37.89 -12.67
CA PHE A 109 -6.51 38.05 -11.57
C PHE A 109 -7.09 37.61 -10.22
N LYS A 110 -8.36 37.93 -9.94
CA LYS A 110 -9.07 37.47 -8.74
C LYS A 110 -9.11 35.95 -8.68
N ARG A 111 -9.34 35.29 -9.82
CA ARG A 111 -9.29 33.82 -9.93
C ARG A 111 -7.88 33.28 -9.66
N PHE A 112 -6.84 33.85 -10.26
CA PHE A 112 -5.46 33.46 -9.97
C PHE A 112 -5.08 33.64 -8.49
N ASN A 113 -5.48 34.76 -7.88
CA ASN A 113 -5.19 35.02 -6.47
C ASN A 113 -5.91 34.02 -5.55
N LEU A 114 -7.17 33.69 -5.83
CA LEU A 114 -7.91 32.66 -5.09
C LEU A 114 -7.28 31.27 -5.25
N GLU A 115 -6.86 30.89 -6.46
CA GLU A 115 -6.18 29.62 -6.71
C GLU A 115 -4.81 29.55 -6.00
N ALA A 116 -4.06 30.65 -5.96
CA ALA A 116 -2.79 30.75 -5.24
C ALA A 116 -2.98 30.66 -3.73
N GLN A 117 -3.97 31.37 -3.18
CA GLN A 117 -4.34 31.29 -1.76
C GLN A 117 -4.82 29.88 -1.38
N GLU A 118 -5.60 29.23 -2.23
CA GLU A 118 -6.05 27.85 -2.00
C GLU A 118 -4.86 26.90 -1.93
N LYS A 119 -3.97 26.93 -2.92
CA LYS A 119 -2.75 26.10 -2.94
C LYS A 119 -1.85 26.37 -1.74
N PHE A 120 -1.71 27.63 -1.33
CA PHE A 120 -0.93 27.98 -0.15
C PHE A 120 -1.54 27.39 1.12
N SER A 121 -2.86 27.48 1.28
CA SER A 121 -3.57 26.88 2.42
C SER A 121 -3.46 25.36 2.46
N GLU A 122 -3.51 24.70 1.29
CA GLU A 122 -3.33 23.24 1.16
C GLU A 122 -1.93 22.82 1.59
N TRP A 123 -0.92 23.53 1.08
CA TRP A 123 0.47 23.27 1.42
C TRP A 123 0.74 23.46 2.91
N GLN A 124 0.25 24.55 3.52
CA GLN A 124 0.34 24.80 4.96
C GLN A 124 -0.31 23.71 5.81
N ALA A 125 -1.42 23.15 5.32
CA ALA A 125 -2.13 22.08 6.01
C ALA A 125 -1.46 20.70 5.83
N GLY A 126 -0.47 20.56 4.94
CA GLY A 126 0.10 19.25 4.58
C GLY A 126 -0.83 18.42 3.70
N VAL A 127 -1.69 19.08 2.92
CA VAL A 127 -2.70 18.47 2.06
C VAL A 127 -2.33 18.70 0.59
N ASN A 128 -2.48 17.68 -0.24
CA ASN A 128 -2.18 17.76 -1.67
C ASN A 128 -3.44 17.44 -2.50
N LYS A 129 -3.98 18.43 -3.19
CA LYS A 129 -5.12 18.28 -4.10
C LYS A 129 -4.70 17.62 -5.41
N LEU A 130 -5.26 16.45 -5.71
CA LEU A 130 -5.05 15.77 -7.00
C LEU A 130 -6.14 16.12 -7.99
N THR A 131 -7.41 16.16 -7.56
CA THR A 131 -8.54 16.64 -8.37
C THR A 131 -9.43 17.56 -7.52
N SER A 132 -10.56 18.04 -8.04
CA SER A 132 -11.54 18.79 -7.23
C SER A 132 -12.14 17.96 -6.08
N ARG A 133 -12.00 16.64 -6.09
CA ARG A 133 -12.63 15.71 -5.13
C ARG A 133 -11.65 14.75 -4.46
N ILE A 134 -10.43 14.60 -4.97
CA ILE A 134 -9.43 13.66 -4.44
C ILE A 134 -8.22 14.40 -3.88
N TYR A 135 -7.84 14.05 -2.65
CA TYR A 135 -6.73 14.62 -1.91
C TYR A 135 -5.81 13.51 -1.38
N THR A 136 -4.51 13.78 -1.33
CA THR A 136 -3.53 12.97 -0.60
C THR A 136 -2.90 13.76 0.53
N ILE A 137 -2.73 13.15 1.70
CA ILE A 137 -2.09 13.78 2.86
C ILE A 137 -0.88 12.94 3.31
N ARG A 138 0.03 13.56 4.05
CA ARG A 138 1.07 12.84 4.82
C ARG A 138 0.43 12.01 5.91
N TYR A 139 1.12 10.97 6.38
CA TYR A 139 0.65 10.18 7.52
C TYR A 139 0.31 11.12 8.70
N PRO A 140 -0.94 11.12 9.20
CA PRO A 140 -1.39 12.08 10.20
C PRO A 140 -0.91 11.63 11.59
N SER A 141 0.39 11.79 11.84
CA SER A 141 1.00 11.43 13.11
C SER A 141 0.55 12.36 14.23
N SER A 142 0.34 11.77 15.41
CA SER A 142 0.18 12.48 16.67
C SER A 142 1.51 12.76 17.38
N GLU A 143 2.63 12.31 16.80
CA GLU A 143 4.00 12.46 17.33
C GLU A 143 4.65 13.73 16.74
N GLY A 144 5.38 14.49 17.57
CA GLY A 144 6.03 15.76 17.23
C GLY A 144 5.68 16.94 18.19
N TYR A 145 6.51 17.99 18.19
CA TYR A 145 6.31 19.21 19.00
C TYR A 145 5.26 20.16 18.40
N THR A 146 4.64 20.98 19.28
CA THR A 146 3.68 22.12 19.17
C THR A 146 2.71 22.29 17.98
N ASN A 147 2.95 21.71 16.79
CA ASN A 147 2.02 21.63 15.65
C ASN A 147 2.02 20.22 15.06
N LYS A 148 1.18 19.34 15.61
CA LYS A 148 1.05 17.96 15.12
C LYS A 148 0.42 17.97 13.71
N PRO A 149 0.94 17.21 12.75
CA PRO A 149 0.37 17.12 11.39
C PRO A 149 -1.13 16.80 11.40
N ILE A 150 -1.57 15.88 12.27
CA ILE A 150 -2.99 15.51 12.39
C ILE A 150 -3.90 16.68 12.78
N ASP A 151 -3.47 17.58 13.67
CA ASP A 151 -4.29 18.71 14.13
C ASP A 151 -4.41 19.78 13.03
N SER A 152 -3.34 20.01 12.25
CA SER A 152 -3.39 20.93 11.11
C SER A 152 -4.32 20.43 10.01
N ILE A 153 -4.14 19.16 9.61
CA ILE A 153 -4.93 18.52 8.55
C ILE A 153 -6.41 18.45 8.95
N SER A 154 -6.71 17.99 10.17
CA SER A 154 -8.09 17.87 10.66
C SER A 154 -8.78 19.23 10.72
N ARG A 155 -8.14 20.26 11.28
CA ARG A 155 -8.70 21.62 11.34
C ARG A 155 -8.99 22.17 9.95
N TRP A 156 -8.09 21.95 9.00
CA TRP A 156 -8.29 22.41 7.62
C TRP A 156 -9.45 21.69 6.93
N LEU A 157 -9.51 20.35 7.02
CA LEU A 157 -10.59 19.55 6.43
C LEU A 157 -11.96 19.88 7.04
N LEU A 158 -12.04 19.95 8.37
CA LEU A 158 -13.27 20.27 9.09
C LEU A 158 -13.73 21.71 8.81
N GLY A 159 -12.80 22.67 8.78
CA GLY A 159 -13.11 24.06 8.49
C GLY A 159 -13.59 24.28 7.06
N LYS A 160 -13.04 23.55 6.09
CA LYS A 160 -13.36 23.73 4.66
C LYS A 160 -14.54 22.89 4.18
N TYR A 161 -14.67 21.66 4.65
CA TYR A 161 -15.64 20.68 4.13
C TYR A 161 -16.65 20.20 5.18
N GLY A 162 -16.53 20.61 6.45
CA GLY A 162 -17.45 20.17 7.50
C GLY A 162 -17.40 18.66 7.68
N SER A 163 -18.45 17.95 7.24
CA SER A 163 -18.53 16.48 7.22
C SER A 163 -18.44 15.87 5.82
N SER A 164 -18.32 16.66 4.76
CA SER A 164 -18.28 16.18 3.37
C SER A 164 -16.91 15.64 2.95
N PHE A 165 -16.23 14.89 3.83
CA PHE A 165 -15.00 14.18 3.50
C PHE A 165 -14.91 12.82 4.22
N MET A 166 -14.20 11.88 3.59
CA MET A 166 -13.86 10.58 4.16
C MET A 166 -12.36 10.33 3.99
N VAL A 167 -11.72 9.74 5.01
CA VAL A 167 -10.29 9.45 5.00
C VAL A 167 -10.06 7.95 4.78
N TRP A 168 -9.27 7.57 3.78
CA TRP A 168 -8.79 6.20 3.59
C TRP A 168 -7.38 6.06 4.16
N ASN A 169 -7.27 5.27 5.23
CA ASN A 169 -6.00 4.93 5.84
C ASN A 169 -5.44 3.66 5.21
N LEU A 170 -4.46 3.82 4.31
CA LEU A 170 -3.75 2.68 3.70
C LEU A 170 -2.53 2.20 4.50
N SER A 171 -2.23 2.86 5.62
CA SER A 171 -1.06 2.51 6.44
C SER A 171 -1.30 1.25 7.28
N SER A 172 -0.23 0.72 7.85
CA SER A 172 -0.32 -0.38 8.82
C SER A 172 -0.81 0.06 10.20
N ARG A 173 -0.74 1.37 10.48
CA ARG A 173 -0.89 1.97 11.80
C ARG A 173 -2.24 2.68 11.91
N SER A 174 -2.82 2.64 13.10
CA SER A 174 -3.93 3.49 13.48
C SER A 174 -3.43 4.75 14.20
N TYR A 175 -4.30 5.75 14.29
CA TYR A 175 -4.08 7.00 15.00
C TYR A 175 -5.43 7.45 15.58
N ASP A 176 -5.47 8.57 16.29
CA ASP A 176 -6.71 9.08 16.87
C ASP A 176 -7.72 9.52 15.78
N TYR A 177 -8.67 8.64 15.46
CA TYR A 177 -9.68 8.88 14.42
C TYR A 177 -10.74 9.90 14.84
N SER A 178 -10.84 10.23 16.13
CA SER A 178 -11.78 11.25 16.62
C SER A 178 -11.47 12.63 16.00
N LYS A 179 -10.20 12.88 15.66
CA LYS A 179 -9.74 14.08 14.94
C LYS A 179 -10.42 14.28 13.58
N PHE A 180 -10.87 13.20 12.96
CA PHE A 180 -11.60 13.23 11.69
C PHE A 180 -13.09 12.88 11.86
N LYS A 181 -13.66 13.09 13.07
CA LYS A 181 -15.04 12.70 13.41
C LYS A 181 -15.33 11.22 13.12
N ASN A 182 -14.33 10.36 13.27
CA ASN A 182 -14.40 8.93 12.94
C ASN A 182 -14.75 8.62 11.48
N GLN A 183 -14.57 9.57 10.56
CA GLN A 183 -14.73 9.38 9.11
C GLN A 183 -13.46 8.80 8.50
N VAL A 184 -13.04 7.63 8.99
CA VAL A 184 -11.83 6.94 8.56
C VAL A 184 -12.17 5.51 8.17
N VAL A 185 -11.82 5.11 6.95
CA VAL A 185 -11.87 3.74 6.45
C VAL A 185 -10.48 3.14 6.52
N GLU A 186 -10.30 2.10 7.33
CA GLU A 186 -9.05 1.34 7.37
C GLU A 186 -8.95 0.38 6.17
N MET A 187 -7.88 0.50 5.39
CA MET A 187 -7.59 -0.37 4.25
C MET A 187 -6.09 -0.66 4.16
N LYS A 188 -5.57 -1.47 5.08
CA LYS A 188 -4.13 -1.72 5.21
C LYS A 188 -3.52 -2.26 3.91
N CYS A 189 -2.62 -1.48 3.32
CA CYS A 189 -1.92 -1.83 2.09
C CYS A 189 -0.40 -1.78 2.37
N LEU A 190 0.16 -2.95 2.69
CA LEU A 190 1.53 -3.06 3.17
C LEU A 190 2.52 -3.09 1.99
N ALA A 191 3.31 -2.04 1.85
CA ALA A 191 4.32 -1.96 0.81
C ALA A 191 5.34 -3.13 0.92
N PRO A 192 5.84 -3.66 -0.22
CA PRO A 192 5.56 -3.21 -1.58
C PRO A 192 4.29 -3.85 -2.18
N GLY A 193 3.53 -4.63 -1.41
CA GLY A 193 2.34 -5.35 -1.86
C GLY A 193 1.12 -4.46 -2.07
N MET A 194 0.46 -4.59 -3.22
CA MET A 194 -0.82 -3.94 -3.53
C MET A 194 -1.72 -4.89 -4.33
N SER A 195 -2.30 -5.88 -3.65
CA SER A 195 -3.11 -6.90 -4.34
C SER A 195 -4.20 -6.26 -5.20
N ALA A 196 -4.50 -6.88 -6.34
CA ALA A 196 -5.59 -6.40 -7.21
C ALA A 196 -6.91 -6.28 -6.44
N GLN A 197 -7.20 -7.24 -5.56
CA GLN A 197 -8.37 -7.21 -4.68
C GLN A 197 -8.39 -5.95 -3.80
N THR A 198 -7.26 -5.57 -3.20
CA THR A 198 -7.14 -4.36 -2.38
C THR A 198 -7.39 -3.11 -3.22
N LEU A 199 -6.82 -3.04 -4.42
CA LEU A 199 -6.98 -1.88 -5.32
C LEU A 199 -8.42 -1.72 -5.80
N PHE A 200 -9.07 -2.80 -6.28
CA PHE A 200 -10.49 -2.76 -6.67
C PHE A 200 -11.41 -2.45 -5.48
N GLY A 201 -11.14 -3.02 -4.31
CA GLY A 201 -11.86 -2.70 -3.08
C GLY A 201 -11.76 -1.21 -2.72
N PHE A 202 -10.56 -0.64 -2.85
CA PHE A 202 -10.32 0.79 -2.61
C PHE A 202 -11.11 1.64 -3.61
N VAL A 203 -11.00 1.35 -4.91
CA VAL A 203 -11.73 2.08 -5.96
C VAL A 203 -13.23 2.06 -5.71
N LYS A 204 -13.80 0.88 -5.39
CA LYS A 204 -15.22 0.74 -5.07
C LYS A 204 -15.63 1.55 -3.84
N SER A 205 -14.82 1.52 -2.78
CA SER A 205 -15.10 2.24 -1.54
C SER A 205 -15.09 3.76 -1.76
N VAL A 206 -14.09 4.27 -2.48
CA VAL A 206 -13.99 5.70 -2.83
C VAL A 206 -15.15 6.14 -3.72
N GLU A 207 -15.45 5.37 -4.76
CA GLU A 207 -16.57 5.69 -5.66
C GLU A 207 -17.90 5.73 -4.89
N SER A 208 -18.14 4.73 -4.04
CA SER A 208 -19.39 4.66 -3.27
C SER A 208 -19.60 5.94 -2.46
N TRP A 209 -18.56 6.41 -1.76
CA TRP A 209 -18.63 7.66 -1.01
C TRP A 209 -18.84 8.89 -1.90
N LEU A 210 -18.12 8.98 -3.02
CA LEU A 210 -18.19 10.13 -3.91
C LEU A 210 -19.50 10.19 -4.70
N SER A 211 -20.16 9.06 -4.91
CA SER A 211 -21.47 8.99 -5.57
C SER A 211 -22.62 9.51 -4.70
N LEU A 212 -22.48 9.49 -3.37
CA LEU A 212 -23.53 9.92 -2.44
C LEU A 212 -23.83 11.42 -2.51
N ASP A 213 -22.81 12.24 -2.71
CA ASP A 213 -22.94 13.69 -2.82
C ASP A 213 -21.80 14.27 -3.67
N SER A 214 -22.13 15.14 -4.63
CA SER A 214 -21.17 15.92 -5.43
C SER A 214 -20.13 16.72 -4.62
N GLN A 215 -20.47 17.12 -3.39
CA GLN A 215 -19.59 17.87 -2.48
C GLN A 215 -18.58 16.98 -1.76
N ASN A 216 -18.83 15.68 -1.69
CA ASN A 216 -17.96 14.74 -0.98
C ASN A 216 -16.53 14.75 -1.53
N LYS A 217 -15.57 14.76 -0.61
CA LYS A 217 -14.13 14.65 -0.87
C LYS A 217 -13.60 13.31 -0.37
N ALA A 218 -12.67 12.74 -1.11
CA ALA A 218 -11.89 11.59 -0.68
C ALA A 218 -10.48 12.02 -0.33
N VAL A 219 -10.05 11.68 0.87
CA VAL A 219 -8.71 11.98 1.40
C VAL A 219 -8.00 10.66 1.61
N VAL A 220 -6.81 10.49 1.04
CA VAL A 220 -6.11 9.19 1.06
C VAL A 220 -4.71 9.39 1.60
N HIS A 221 -4.28 8.50 2.49
CA HIS A 221 -2.90 8.51 2.96
C HIS A 221 -2.38 7.10 3.14
N CYS A 222 -1.06 6.99 3.20
CA CYS A 222 -0.37 5.75 3.50
C CYS A 222 0.71 6.00 4.55
N GLN A 223 1.47 4.97 4.86
CA GLN A 223 2.72 5.14 5.59
C GLN A 223 3.77 5.67 4.61
N GLU A 224 4.55 6.65 5.04
CA GLU A 224 5.73 7.09 4.31
C GLU A 224 6.88 6.12 4.52
N PRO A 225 7.85 6.03 3.59
CA PRO A 225 8.00 6.83 2.36
C PRO A 225 7.32 6.21 1.12
N ASP A 226 6.50 5.17 1.28
CA ASP A 226 6.19 4.25 0.19
C ASP A 226 5.28 4.84 -0.90
N ASN A 227 4.53 5.93 -0.68
CA ASN A 227 3.61 6.54 -1.67
C ASN A 227 2.49 5.61 -2.21
N VAL A 228 2.13 4.55 -1.48
CA VAL A 228 1.06 3.61 -1.85
C VAL A 228 -0.29 4.31 -2.08
N SER A 229 -0.56 5.39 -1.35
CA SER A 229 -1.76 6.22 -1.55
C SER A 229 -1.84 6.81 -2.96
N LEU A 230 -0.71 7.26 -3.52
CA LEU A 230 -0.67 7.82 -4.87
C LEU A 230 -0.93 6.75 -5.92
N ALA A 231 -0.39 5.54 -5.73
CA ALA A 231 -0.64 4.41 -6.63
C ALA A 231 -2.11 3.98 -6.62
N ALA A 232 -2.74 3.89 -5.44
CA ALA A 232 -4.15 3.58 -5.31
C ALA A 232 -5.04 4.65 -5.94
N VAL A 233 -4.73 5.94 -5.72
CA VAL A 233 -5.44 7.05 -6.38
C VAL A 233 -5.25 7.02 -7.90
N THR A 234 -4.06 6.67 -8.39
CA THR A 234 -3.83 6.52 -9.85
C THR A 234 -4.76 5.46 -10.45
N CYS A 235 -4.96 4.33 -9.76
CA CYS A 235 -5.93 3.31 -10.17
C CYS A 235 -7.37 3.84 -10.15
N TYR A 236 -7.75 4.61 -9.12
CA TYR A 236 -9.07 5.24 -9.07
C TYR A 236 -9.28 6.23 -10.22
N LEU A 237 -8.32 7.11 -10.50
CA LEU A 237 -8.41 8.05 -11.62
C LEU A 237 -8.54 7.33 -12.96
N LEU A 238 -7.78 6.26 -13.16
CA LEU A 238 -7.89 5.43 -14.36
C LEU A 238 -9.29 4.81 -14.51
N TRP A 239 -9.92 4.43 -13.39
CA TRP A 239 -11.25 3.83 -13.39
C TRP A 239 -12.39 4.86 -13.56
N SER A 240 -12.36 5.98 -12.84
CA SER A 240 -13.48 6.93 -12.76
C SER A 240 -13.47 8.01 -13.85
N GLU A 241 -12.30 8.44 -14.31
CA GLU A 241 -12.17 9.68 -15.07
C GLU A 241 -12.14 9.42 -16.58
N SER A 242 -13.27 9.67 -17.24
CA SER A 242 -13.42 9.44 -18.68
C SER A 242 -12.47 10.26 -19.55
N ARG A 243 -11.89 11.34 -19.02
CA ARG A 243 -10.91 12.18 -19.72
C ARG A 243 -9.59 11.45 -19.99
N PHE A 244 -9.31 10.37 -19.26
CA PHE A 244 -8.10 9.58 -19.47
C PHE A 244 -8.40 8.43 -20.42
N GLU A 245 -7.78 8.50 -21.60
CA GLU A 245 -7.89 7.48 -22.63
C GLU A 245 -6.90 6.33 -22.45
N SER A 246 -5.89 6.49 -21.58
CA SER A 246 -4.83 5.51 -21.33
C SER A 246 -4.18 5.66 -19.96
N LEU A 247 -3.52 4.61 -19.51
CA LEU A 247 -2.66 4.64 -18.33
C LEU A 247 -1.59 5.73 -18.45
N ASP A 248 -0.99 5.90 -19.61
CA ASP A 248 0.02 6.95 -19.85
C ASP A 248 -0.56 8.35 -19.66
N GLY A 249 -1.81 8.57 -20.07
CA GLY A 249 -2.53 9.82 -19.82
C GLY A 249 -2.69 10.13 -18.32
N VAL A 250 -3.03 9.12 -17.51
CA VAL A 250 -3.13 9.27 -16.05
C VAL A 250 -1.75 9.53 -15.43
N LEU A 251 -0.72 8.77 -15.82
CA LEU A 251 0.64 8.94 -15.28
C LEU A 251 1.23 10.30 -15.65
N LYS A 252 0.96 10.80 -16.86
CA LYS A 252 1.33 12.17 -17.28
C LYS A 252 0.65 13.21 -16.39
N TYR A 253 -0.65 13.07 -16.16
CA TYR A 253 -1.39 13.96 -15.26
C TYR A 253 -0.83 13.96 -13.83
N ILE A 254 -0.51 12.78 -13.29
CA ILE A 254 0.14 12.68 -11.97
C ILE A 254 1.49 13.38 -11.97
N SER A 255 2.27 13.22 -13.05
CA SER A 255 3.57 13.86 -13.19
C SER A 255 3.46 15.39 -13.17
N GLU A 256 2.53 15.94 -13.95
CA GLU A 256 2.23 17.37 -13.99
C GLU A 256 1.74 17.89 -12.63
N LYS A 257 0.86 17.15 -11.95
CA LYS A 257 0.34 17.54 -10.63
C LYS A 257 1.40 17.53 -9.54
N LYS A 258 2.39 16.64 -9.64
CA LYS A 258 3.47 16.52 -8.64
C LYS A 258 4.74 17.25 -9.03
N GLY A 259 4.82 17.82 -10.24
CA GLY A 259 5.99 18.53 -10.75
C GLY A 259 7.22 17.66 -10.96
N ARG A 260 7.04 16.33 -11.02
CA ARG A 260 8.10 15.31 -11.14
C ARG A 260 7.56 14.13 -11.92
N ASN A 261 8.42 13.37 -12.60
CA ASN A 261 7.95 12.22 -13.38
C ASN A 261 7.32 11.16 -12.46
N ALA A 262 6.22 10.55 -12.87
CA ALA A 262 5.55 9.51 -12.08
C ALA A 262 6.49 8.34 -11.75
N SER A 263 7.43 8.00 -12.64
CA SER A 263 8.47 6.99 -12.42
C SER A 263 9.53 7.36 -11.38
N GLU A 264 9.64 8.64 -11.01
CA GLU A 264 10.51 9.11 -9.91
C GLU A 264 9.78 9.08 -8.56
N ILE A 265 8.44 9.10 -8.57
CA ILE A 265 7.61 9.17 -7.37
C ILE A 265 7.09 7.79 -6.95
N LEU A 266 6.67 6.99 -7.94
CA LEU A 266 6.13 5.65 -7.76
C LEU A 266 7.24 4.61 -7.93
N THR A 267 7.26 3.60 -7.08
CA THR A 267 8.25 2.52 -7.21
C THR A 267 7.97 1.64 -8.43
N PRO A 268 8.97 0.92 -8.98
CA PRO A 268 8.75 -0.05 -10.04
C PRO A 268 7.65 -1.07 -9.71
N THR A 269 7.59 -1.53 -8.46
CA THR A 269 6.50 -2.41 -8.01
C THR A 269 5.13 -1.75 -8.07
N GLN A 270 5.01 -0.48 -7.70
CA GLN A 270 3.74 0.23 -7.79
C GLN A 270 3.28 0.39 -9.22
N LEU A 271 4.19 0.78 -10.13
CA LEU A 271 3.89 0.88 -11.55
C LEU A 271 3.48 -0.48 -12.13
N ARG A 272 4.08 -1.59 -11.68
CA ARG A 272 3.66 -2.94 -12.06
C ARG A 272 2.22 -3.20 -11.67
N TYR A 273 1.84 -2.96 -10.41
CA TYR A 273 0.46 -3.17 -9.96
C TYR A 273 -0.55 -2.25 -10.68
N ILE A 274 -0.19 -1.00 -10.96
CA ILE A 274 -1.05 -0.09 -11.73
C ILE A 274 -1.25 -0.62 -13.17
N ARG A 275 -0.18 -1.12 -13.82
CA ARG A 275 -0.27 -1.74 -15.15
C ARG A 275 -1.12 -3.00 -15.13
N GLN A 276 -0.96 -3.84 -14.11
CA GLN A 276 -1.79 -5.03 -13.91
C GLN A 276 -3.26 -4.66 -13.73
N PHE A 277 -3.56 -3.66 -12.89
CA PHE A 277 -4.91 -3.12 -12.72
C PHE A 277 -5.48 -2.61 -14.05
N SER A 278 -4.70 -1.83 -14.81
CA SER A 278 -5.08 -1.37 -16.15
C SER A 278 -5.35 -2.53 -17.10
N SER A 279 -4.54 -3.59 -17.06
CA SER A 279 -4.74 -4.78 -17.90
C SER A 279 -6.03 -5.51 -17.54
N VAL A 280 -6.35 -5.64 -16.25
CA VAL A 280 -7.62 -6.26 -15.82
C VAL A 280 -8.81 -5.43 -16.31
N LEU A 281 -8.71 -4.10 -16.25
CA LEU A 281 -9.72 -3.21 -16.83
C LEU A 281 -9.89 -3.46 -18.34
N THR A 282 -8.83 -3.37 -19.13
CA THR A 282 -8.91 -3.48 -20.60
C THR A 282 -9.32 -4.87 -21.08
N SER A 283 -8.73 -5.91 -20.50
CA SER A 283 -8.83 -7.26 -21.02
C SER A 283 -10.16 -7.92 -20.63
N GLY A 284 -10.73 -7.60 -19.46
CA GLY A 284 -11.96 -8.22 -18.97
C GLY A 284 -11.90 -9.70 -18.62
N ASP A 285 -10.92 -10.40 -19.19
CA ASP A 285 -10.77 -11.86 -19.23
C ASP A 285 -9.64 -12.36 -18.32
N ILE A 286 -9.00 -11.48 -17.53
CA ILE A 286 -8.11 -11.96 -16.47
C ILE A 286 -9.00 -12.50 -15.36
N ILE A 287 -9.34 -13.78 -15.47
CA ILE A 287 -9.63 -14.60 -14.31
C ILE A 287 -8.42 -14.39 -13.41
N ILE A 288 -8.54 -13.56 -12.37
CA ILE A 288 -7.58 -13.46 -11.27
C ILE A 288 -7.68 -14.80 -10.55
N SER A 289 -7.17 -15.82 -11.24
CA SER A 289 -7.14 -17.19 -10.82
C SER A 289 -6.07 -17.21 -9.76
N LYS A 290 -6.42 -17.75 -8.60
CA LYS A 290 -5.45 -18.00 -7.53
C LYS A 290 -4.58 -19.18 -7.92
N GLN A 291 -3.98 -19.17 -9.12
CA GLN A 291 -3.04 -20.18 -9.54
C GLN A 291 -1.95 -20.21 -8.50
N ALA A 292 -1.85 -21.38 -7.87
CA ALA A 292 -0.81 -21.66 -6.92
C ALA A 292 0.43 -22.02 -7.71
N LEU A 293 1.53 -21.37 -7.41
CA LEU A 293 2.84 -21.66 -7.98
C LEU A 293 3.76 -22.08 -6.85
N VAL A 294 4.67 -23.02 -7.12
CA VAL A 294 5.80 -23.26 -6.24
C VAL A 294 6.93 -22.33 -6.64
N LEU A 295 7.29 -21.38 -5.78
CA LEU A 295 8.55 -20.64 -5.90
C LEU A 295 9.68 -21.57 -5.44
N LYS A 296 10.35 -22.22 -6.39
CA LYS A 296 11.40 -23.22 -6.12
C LYS A 296 12.65 -22.56 -5.58
N ARG A 297 13.11 -21.49 -6.24
CA ARG A 297 14.32 -20.75 -5.86
C ARG A 297 14.32 -19.35 -6.45
N ALA A 298 15.13 -18.49 -5.86
CA ALA A 298 15.45 -17.19 -6.39
C ALA A 298 16.98 -17.07 -6.56
N ILE A 299 17.45 -16.56 -7.68
CA ILE A 299 18.87 -16.48 -8.01
C ILE A 299 19.22 -15.02 -8.22
N MET A 300 19.99 -14.44 -7.30
CA MET A 300 20.49 -13.07 -7.39
C MET A 300 21.84 -13.07 -8.11
N ASN A 301 21.92 -12.34 -9.22
CA ASN A 301 23.12 -12.19 -10.04
C ASN A 301 23.70 -10.80 -9.83
N THR A 302 25.04 -10.71 -9.87
CA THR A 302 25.81 -9.52 -9.50
C THR A 302 25.62 -9.18 -8.03
N ILE A 303 26.65 -9.39 -7.22
CA ILE A 303 26.52 -9.31 -5.76
C ILE A 303 26.62 -7.84 -5.31
N PRO A 304 25.62 -7.31 -4.57
CA PRO A 304 25.66 -5.92 -4.11
C PRO A 304 26.81 -5.60 -3.16
N ARG A 305 27.31 -4.36 -3.20
CA ARG A 305 28.48 -3.87 -2.45
C ARG A 305 28.06 -3.12 -1.20
N PHE A 306 27.65 -3.85 -0.16
CA PHE A 306 27.13 -3.25 1.09
C PHE A 306 28.16 -3.11 2.21
N SER A 307 29.29 -3.81 2.13
CA SER A 307 30.42 -3.68 3.06
C SER A 307 31.58 -2.86 2.46
N VAL A 308 32.48 -2.40 3.33
CA VAL A 308 33.74 -1.73 2.94
C VAL A 308 34.61 -2.61 2.03
N ARG A 309 34.46 -3.94 2.12
CA ARG A 309 35.20 -4.91 1.29
C ARG A 309 34.48 -5.25 -0.03
N ASN A 310 33.48 -4.46 -0.44
CA ASN A 310 32.64 -4.76 -1.61
C ASN A 310 31.98 -6.15 -1.54
N THR A 311 31.46 -6.50 -0.36
CA THR A 311 30.74 -7.76 -0.10
C THR A 311 29.33 -7.49 0.42
N CYS A 312 28.49 -8.53 0.49
CA CYS A 312 27.28 -8.51 1.29
C CYS A 312 27.07 -9.83 2.05
N LYS A 313 26.27 -9.81 3.12
CA LYS A 313 25.80 -11.00 3.86
C LYS A 313 24.29 -11.12 3.62
N PRO A 314 23.87 -11.69 2.48
CA PRO A 314 22.49 -11.60 2.05
C PRO A 314 21.62 -12.69 2.68
N TYR A 315 20.41 -12.32 3.06
CA TYR A 315 19.31 -13.24 3.34
C TYR A 315 18.07 -12.78 2.59
N LEU A 316 17.16 -13.72 2.33
CA LEU A 316 15.95 -13.48 1.55
C LEU A 316 14.72 -13.76 2.39
N GLN A 317 13.73 -12.88 2.34
CA GLN A 317 12.41 -13.14 2.92
C GLN A 317 11.36 -13.14 1.82
N VAL A 318 10.46 -14.12 1.88
CA VAL A 318 9.21 -14.10 1.10
C VAL A 318 8.09 -13.78 2.06
N LEU A 319 7.29 -12.78 1.73
CA LEU A 319 6.16 -12.33 2.52
C LEU A 319 4.87 -12.50 1.74
N SER A 320 3.81 -12.95 2.40
CA SER A 320 2.45 -12.91 1.87
C SER A 320 1.59 -12.10 2.82
N LYS A 321 0.82 -11.14 2.28
CA LYS A 321 -0.01 -10.21 3.08
C LYS A 321 0.79 -9.52 4.20
N GLY A 322 2.04 -9.15 3.89
CA GLY A 322 2.99 -8.52 4.82
C GLY A 322 3.52 -9.42 5.94
N LYS A 323 3.26 -10.73 5.93
CA LYS A 323 3.81 -11.69 6.90
C LYS A 323 4.85 -12.59 6.26
N PRO A 324 6.03 -12.81 6.89
CA PRO A 324 7.04 -13.70 6.34
C PRO A 324 6.53 -15.15 6.32
N ILE A 325 6.55 -15.77 5.15
CA ILE A 325 6.25 -17.20 4.92
C ILE A 325 7.51 -18.03 4.66
N PHE A 326 8.62 -17.34 4.38
CA PHE A 326 9.95 -17.93 4.22
C PHE A 326 11.02 -16.93 4.64
N THR A 327 12.13 -17.43 5.19
CA THR A 327 13.35 -16.67 5.44
C THR A 327 14.54 -17.57 5.13
N GLY A 328 15.24 -17.28 4.03
CA GLY A 328 16.42 -18.00 3.57
C GLY A 328 17.65 -17.45 4.29
N ALA A 329 18.24 -18.30 5.15
CA ALA A 329 19.12 -17.98 6.27
C ALA A 329 18.32 -17.54 7.51
N GLU A 330 18.00 -18.51 8.38
CA GLU A 330 17.37 -18.25 9.67
C GLU A 330 18.12 -17.14 10.38
N MET A 331 17.42 -16.06 10.73
CA MET A 331 17.86 -15.13 11.78
C MET A 331 17.98 -15.94 13.08
N GLY A 332 19.14 -16.55 13.29
CA GLY A 332 19.39 -17.57 14.31
C GLY A 332 20.47 -18.56 13.91
N SER A 333 20.62 -18.85 12.62
CA SER A 333 21.80 -19.56 12.10
C SER A 333 23.05 -18.69 12.33
N LYS A 334 24.06 -19.26 12.99
CA LYS A 334 25.24 -18.49 13.45
C LYS A 334 26.07 -17.86 12.32
N ILE A 335 25.79 -18.15 11.04
CA ILE A 335 26.61 -17.71 9.90
C ILE A 335 25.75 -17.44 8.65
N VAL A 336 25.38 -16.17 8.41
CA VAL A 336 25.02 -15.72 7.04
C VAL A 336 26.33 -15.59 6.27
N ARG A 337 26.46 -16.33 5.17
CA ARG A 337 27.70 -16.37 4.37
C ARG A 337 27.98 -14.97 3.80
N GLU A 338 29.20 -14.50 4.00
CA GLU A 338 29.67 -13.31 3.30
C GLU A 338 29.96 -13.66 1.84
N CYS A 339 29.36 -12.88 0.94
CA CYS A 339 29.45 -13.06 -0.49
C CYS A 339 30.21 -11.89 -1.11
N LYS A 340 31.26 -12.21 -1.86
CA LYS A 340 32.11 -11.24 -2.55
C LYS A 340 31.57 -10.95 -3.95
N SER A 341 31.83 -9.76 -4.46
CA SER A 341 31.38 -9.31 -5.80
C SER A 341 31.80 -10.25 -6.94
N ASP A 342 32.90 -10.98 -6.80
CA ASP A 342 33.46 -11.92 -7.79
C ASP A 342 32.82 -13.32 -7.78
N GLN A 343 31.95 -13.65 -6.81
CA GLN A 343 31.31 -14.96 -6.70
C GLN A 343 30.18 -15.20 -7.72
N GLY A 344 29.87 -14.21 -8.56
CA GLY A 344 28.90 -14.30 -9.65
C GLY A 344 27.45 -14.26 -9.19
N SER A 345 26.95 -15.34 -8.58
CA SER A 345 25.51 -15.53 -8.29
C SER A 345 25.24 -16.18 -6.94
N ILE A 346 24.10 -15.84 -6.34
CA ILE A 346 23.63 -16.41 -5.07
C ILE A 346 22.26 -17.06 -5.30
N CYS A 347 22.16 -18.35 -5.01
CA CYS A 347 20.91 -19.09 -5.12
C CYS A 347 20.26 -19.27 -3.73
N PHE A 348 19.02 -18.83 -3.61
CA PHE A 348 18.17 -19.02 -2.44
C PHE A 348 17.17 -20.15 -2.73
N PRO A 349 17.36 -21.38 -2.21
CA PRO A 349 16.36 -22.44 -2.31
C PRO A 349 15.18 -22.10 -1.40
N ILE A 350 13.97 -22.00 -1.97
CA ILE A 350 12.76 -21.53 -1.27
C ILE A 350 11.76 -22.66 -1.09
N GLY A 351 11.36 -23.31 -2.18
CA GLY A 351 10.43 -24.45 -2.17
C GLY A 351 9.07 -24.17 -1.50
N LYS A 352 8.52 -22.96 -1.67
CA LYS A 352 7.24 -22.57 -1.07
C LYS A 352 6.15 -22.42 -2.10
N GLU A 353 4.96 -22.91 -1.76
CA GLU A 353 3.73 -22.58 -2.46
C GLU A 353 3.34 -21.13 -2.19
N ILE A 354 3.05 -20.41 -3.27
CA ILE A 354 2.64 -19.01 -3.26
C ILE A 354 1.29 -18.91 -3.96
N ARG A 355 0.40 -18.11 -3.37
CA ARG A 355 -0.91 -17.78 -3.95
C ARG A 355 -1.20 -16.31 -3.78
N GLY A 356 -1.67 -15.68 -4.84
CA GLY A 356 -2.09 -14.29 -4.80
C GLY A 356 -0.91 -13.33 -4.78
N GLU A 357 -1.10 -12.19 -4.11
CA GLU A 357 -0.06 -11.21 -3.83
C GLU A 357 1.00 -11.75 -2.87
N PHE A 358 2.27 -11.54 -3.24
CA PHE A 358 3.42 -11.78 -2.39
C PHE A 358 4.53 -10.77 -2.70
N SER A 359 5.44 -10.62 -1.75
CA SER A 359 6.64 -9.80 -1.92
C SER A 359 7.89 -10.55 -1.51
N ILE A 360 9.00 -10.17 -2.10
CA ILE A 360 10.33 -10.66 -1.76
C ILE A 360 11.16 -9.47 -1.31
N GLN A 361 11.93 -9.68 -0.24
CA GLN A 361 12.92 -8.74 0.26
C GLN A 361 14.27 -9.45 0.37
N VAL A 362 15.31 -8.82 -0.17
CA VAL A 362 16.69 -9.27 -0.03
C VAL A 362 17.42 -8.26 0.83
N CYS A 363 18.00 -8.74 1.93
CA CYS A 363 18.55 -7.90 2.98
C CYS A 363 20.01 -8.24 3.24
N HIS A 364 20.80 -7.24 3.63
CA HIS A 364 22.18 -7.38 4.09
C HIS A 364 22.21 -7.39 5.62
N CYS A 365 22.73 -8.46 6.22
CA CYS A 365 22.99 -8.53 7.65
C CYS A 365 24.19 -7.65 8.01
N LEU A 366 23.94 -6.57 8.78
CA LEU A 366 25.00 -5.75 9.36
C LEU A 366 25.63 -6.47 10.56
N ASN A 367 24.78 -7.02 11.43
CA ASN A 367 25.16 -7.83 12.59
C ASN A 367 24.03 -8.83 12.91
N LYS A 368 24.12 -9.51 14.07
CA LYS A 368 23.15 -10.54 14.47
C LYS A 368 21.72 -10.04 14.69
N ARG A 369 21.52 -8.73 14.88
CA ARG A 369 20.20 -8.13 15.21
C ARG A 369 19.74 -7.08 14.19
N GLN A 370 20.64 -6.59 13.35
CA GLN A 370 20.38 -5.51 12.42
C GLN A 370 20.64 -5.94 10.99
N ALA A 371 19.69 -5.59 10.14
CA ALA A 371 19.74 -5.82 8.71
C ALA A 371 19.20 -4.59 7.97
N VAL A 372 19.69 -4.40 6.75
CA VAL A 372 19.19 -3.38 5.82
C VAL A 372 18.64 -4.05 4.58
N CYS A 373 17.43 -3.66 4.17
CA CYS A 373 16.84 -4.12 2.91
C CYS A 373 17.64 -3.56 1.74
N MET A 374 18.23 -4.42 0.92
CA MET A 374 18.96 -4.04 -0.29
C MET A 374 17.99 -3.79 -1.44
N VAL A 375 17.09 -4.74 -1.65
CA VAL A 375 16.10 -4.78 -2.74
C VAL A 375 14.81 -5.36 -2.20
N ARG A 376 13.66 -4.81 -2.62
CA ARG A 376 12.35 -5.45 -2.42
C ARG A 376 11.49 -5.32 -3.67
N PHE A 377 10.53 -6.23 -3.84
CA PHE A 377 9.53 -6.11 -4.90
C PHE A 377 8.30 -6.96 -4.58
N GLY A 378 7.17 -6.59 -5.17
CA GLY A 378 5.90 -7.30 -5.09
C GLY A 378 5.47 -7.89 -6.43
N LEU A 379 4.84 -9.05 -6.38
CA LEU A 379 4.29 -9.79 -7.51
C LEU A 379 2.92 -10.40 -7.14
N GLU A 380 2.17 -10.80 -8.14
CA GLU A 380 0.83 -11.40 -8.01
C GLU A 380 0.79 -12.64 -8.88
N THR A 381 0.46 -13.81 -8.32
CA THR A 381 0.57 -15.09 -9.04
C THR A 381 -0.33 -15.15 -10.27
N SER A 382 -1.42 -14.38 -10.29
CA SER A 382 -2.34 -14.28 -11.43
C SER A 382 -1.70 -13.68 -12.70
N PHE A 383 -0.51 -13.09 -12.59
CA PHE A 383 0.25 -12.49 -13.70
C PHE A 383 1.61 -13.18 -13.91
N LEU A 384 1.75 -14.40 -13.41
CA LEU A 384 2.96 -15.20 -13.51
C LEU A 384 2.64 -16.54 -14.14
N ASP A 385 3.52 -16.97 -15.04
CA ASP A 385 3.52 -18.31 -15.61
C ASP A 385 4.57 -19.18 -14.91
N GLU A 386 4.52 -20.49 -15.17
CA GLU A 386 5.60 -21.40 -14.81
C GLU A 386 6.90 -21.07 -15.57
N GLY A 387 8.04 -21.46 -15.00
CA GLY A 387 9.35 -21.18 -15.58
C GLY A 387 10.08 -20.04 -14.89
N ILE A 388 10.83 -19.24 -15.65
CA ILE A 388 11.75 -18.23 -15.11
C ILE A 388 11.18 -16.82 -15.30
N LYS A 389 10.97 -16.11 -14.19
CA LYS A 389 10.71 -14.66 -14.18
C LYS A 389 11.97 -13.90 -13.81
N ARG A 390 12.56 -13.21 -14.77
CA ARG A 390 13.68 -12.28 -14.55
C ARG A 390 13.17 -10.90 -14.14
N LEU A 391 13.81 -10.32 -13.12
CA LEU A 391 13.64 -8.94 -12.69
C LEU A 391 15.00 -8.23 -12.73
N ASN A 392 15.11 -7.15 -13.49
CA ASN A 392 16.31 -6.34 -13.55
C ASN A 392 16.31 -5.29 -12.43
N LYS A 393 17.41 -4.55 -12.27
CA LYS A 393 17.49 -3.42 -11.32
C LYS A 393 16.36 -2.40 -11.50
N SER A 394 15.91 -2.16 -12.73
CA SER A 394 14.80 -1.25 -13.05
C SER A 394 13.42 -1.78 -12.65
N ASP A 395 13.31 -3.09 -12.38
CA ASP A 395 12.04 -3.74 -12.03
C ASP A 395 11.84 -3.84 -10.51
N VAL A 396 12.80 -3.43 -9.68
CA VAL A 396 12.76 -3.65 -8.24
C VAL A 396 12.85 -2.36 -7.45
N ASP A 397 12.34 -2.36 -6.22
CA ASP A 397 12.33 -1.19 -5.36
C ASP A 397 13.64 -1.14 -4.57
N ILE A 398 14.40 -0.06 -4.78
CA ILE A 398 15.70 0.19 -4.15
C ILE A 398 15.65 1.55 -3.48
N SER A 399 16.10 1.64 -2.22
CA SER A 399 16.23 2.92 -1.54
C SER A 399 17.31 3.78 -2.21
N GLN A 400 17.10 5.10 -2.30
CA GLN A 400 18.05 6.00 -2.97
C GLN A 400 19.48 5.87 -2.40
N LYS A 401 19.62 5.76 -1.07
CA LYS A 401 20.90 5.52 -0.37
C LYS A 401 21.62 4.21 -0.73
N HIS A 402 20.97 3.31 -1.47
CA HIS A 402 21.49 1.99 -1.83
C HIS A 402 21.62 1.81 -3.34
N LYS A 403 21.16 2.76 -4.15
CA LYS A 403 21.10 2.63 -5.61
C LYS A 403 22.48 2.49 -6.26
N GLU A 404 23.50 3.15 -5.71
CA GLU A 404 24.90 3.06 -6.17
C GLU A 404 25.61 1.77 -5.70
N LYS A 405 25.10 1.13 -4.64
CA LYS A 405 25.66 -0.13 -4.11
C LYS A 405 25.25 -1.36 -4.93
N ILE A 406 24.35 -1.17 -5.90
CA ILE A 406 23.80 -2.20 -6.76
C ILE A 406 24.12 -1.81 -8.19
N GLU A 407 24.88 -2.63 -8.91
CA GLU A 407 25.28 -2.34 -10.29
C GLU A 407 24.10 -2.47 -11.27
N ASP A 408 24.15 -1.78 -12.41
CA ASP A 408 23.07 -1.83 -13.41
C ASP A 408 22.92 -3.20 -14.08
N SER A 409 23.99 -4.02 -14.05
CA SER A 409 23.98 -5.42 -14.48
C SER A 409 23.27 -6.35 -13.48
N TRP A 410 22.79 -5.84 -12.34
CA TRP A 410 22.06 -6.63 -11.35
C TRP A 410 20.73 -7.13 -11.90
N TYR A 411 20.46 -8.41 -11.69
CA TYR A 411 19.15 -9.01 -11.94
C TYR A 411 18.91 -10.21 -11.01
N MET A 412 17.63 -10.58 -10.90
CA MET A 412 17.19 -11.72 -10.11
C MET A 412 16.26 -12.60 -10.93
N ASP A 413 16.56 -13.90 -10.96
CA ASP A 413 15.74 -14.91 -11.60
C ASP A 413 14.91 -15.66 -10.56
N LEU A 414 13.59 -15.62 -10.70
CA LEU A 414 12.66 -16.39 -9.89
C LEU A 414 12.21 -17.61 -10.68
N VAL A 415 12.33 -18.80 -10.08
CA VAL A 415 11.97 -20.06 -10.74
C VAL A 415 10.67 -20.57 -10.14
N PHE A 416 9.62 -20.61 -10.97
CA PHE A 416 8.28 -21.08 -10.63
C PHE A 416 8.00 -22.43 -11.28
N GLU A 417 7.24 -23.26 -10.58
CA GLU A 417 6.68 -24.51 -11.08
C GLU A 417 5.16 -24.49 -10.84
N SER A 418 4.39 -24.99 -11.82
CA SER A 418 2.95 -25.12 -11.65
C SER A 418 2.61 -26.16 -10.59
N LEU A 419 1.55 -25.89 -9.81
CA LEU A 419 0.89 -26.92 -9.03
C LEU A 419 -0.27 -27.50 -9.85
N PRO A 420 -0.54 -28.82 -9.73
CA PRO A 420 -1.74 -29.41 -10.33
C PRO A 420 -2.97 -28.60 -9.92
N ILE A 421 -3.78 -28.22 -10.90
CA ILE A 421 -4.97 -27.39 -10.65
C ILE A 421 -5.99 -28.24 -9.89
N ASP A 422 -6.25 -27.90 -8.62
CA ASP A 422 -7.47 -28.35 -7.96
C ASP A 422 -8.66 -27.67 -8.64
N ALA A 423 -9.40 -28.43 -9.45
CA ALA A 423 -10.53 -27.98 -10.29
C ALA A 423 -11.71 -27.32 -9.52
N LYS A 424 -11.58 -27.06 -8.22
CA LYS A 424 -12.62 -26.50 -7.35
C LYS A 424 -12.31 -25.11 -6.76
N GLN A 425 -11.19 -24.46 -7.10
CA GLN A 425 -10.73 -23.23 -6.41
C GLN A 425 -10.75 -21.94 -7.26
N GLY A 426 -11.65 -21.83 -8.22
CA GLY A 426 -11.98 -20.53 -8.85
C GLY A 426 -12.76 -19.64 -7.86
N SER A 427 -12.21 -18.50 -7.45
CA SER A 427 -12.95 -17.55 -6.59
C SER A 427 -13.81 -16.59 -7.42
N HIS A 428 -15.12 -16.60 -7.17
CA HIS A 428 -16.17 -15.75 -7.76
C HIS A 428 -16.09 -14.23 -7.44
N TRP A 429 -15.01 -13.71 -6.85
CA TRP A 429 -14.97 -12.27 -6.48
C TRP A 429 -14.89 -11.35 -7.71
N ILE A 430 -14.54 -11.89 -8.89
CA ILE A 430 -14.55 -11.16 -10.15
C ILE A 430 -15.95 -10.62 -10.47
N ASP A 431 -17.01 -11.33 -10.08
CA ASP A 431 -18.40 -10.84 -10.20
C ASP A 431 -18.69 -9.65 -9.26
N SER A 432 -17.79 -9.39 -8.30
CA SER A 432 -17.80 -8.21 -7.42
C SER A 432 -17.00 -7.03 -7.99
N ILE A 433 -16.31 -7.20 -9.13
CA ILE A 433 -15.67 -6.09 -9.84
C ILE A 433 -16.78 -5.13 -10.28
N PRO A 434 -16.68 -3.82 -9.97
CA PRO A 434 -17.72 -2.87 -10.29
C PRO A 434 -18.00 -2.85 -11.80
N LYS A 435 -19.25 -3.13 -12.20
CA LYS A 435 -19.73 -2.74 -13.52
C LYS A 435 -19.73 -1.21 -13.56
N ARG A 436 -19.11 -0.63 -14.58
CA ARG A 436 -19.16 0.81 -14.80
C ARG A 436 -20.63 1.19 -14.96
N PRO A 437 -21.11 2.31 -14.37
CA PRO A 437 -22.47 2.74 -14.60
C PRO A 437 -22.68 2.93 -16.11
N ALA A 438 -23.57 2.14 -16.69
CA ALA A 438 -24.20 2.51 -17.94
C ALA A 438 -25.06 3.74 -17.62
N GLU A 439 -24.91 4.82 -18.39
CA GLU A 439 -25.76 6.01 -18.33
C GLU A 439 -25.52 7.00 -17.17
N SER A 440 -24.41 7.75 -17.28
CA SER A 440 -24.40 9.15 -16.81
C SER A 440 -23.34 9.92 -17.59
N SER A 441 -23.69 10.44 -18.79
CA SER A 441 -23.01 11.49 -19.60
C SER A 441 -21.46 11.56 -19.71
N HIS A 442 -20.72 10.59 -19.18
CA HIS A 442 -19.26 10.49 -19.08
C HIS A 442 -18.75 9.16 -19.68
N ALA A 443 -19.56 8.52 -20.52
CA ALA A 443 -19.17 7.31 -21.26
C ALA A 443 -18.29 7.66 -22.46
N LYS A 444 -17.02 8.00 -22.21
CA LYS A 444 -16.02 8.17 -23.29
C LYS A 444 -14.62 7.65 -22.91
N CYS A 445 -14.51 6.58 -22.13
CA CYS A 445 -13.22 5.88 -22.04
C CYS A 445 -13.25 4.72 -23.06
N PRO A 446 -12.46 4.76 -24.15
CA PRO A 446 -12.44 3.73 -25.18
C PRO A 446 -11.98 2.35 -24.67
N ILE A 447 -11.19 2.33 -23.59
CA ILE A 447 -10.53 1.13 -23.05
C ILE A 447 -11.52 0.05 -22.58
N LEU A 448 -12.70 0.44 -22.10
CA LEU A 448 -13.68 -0.46 -21.47
C LEU A 448 -14.90 -0.77 -22.34
N ALA A 449 -15.02 -0.15 -23.52
CA ALA A 449 -16.17 -0.37 -24.41
C ALA A 449 -16.24 -1.85 -24.87
N GLY A 450 -15.10 -2.52 -25.04
CA GLY A 450 -15.04 -3.94 -25.41
C GLY A 450 -15.51 -4.90 -24.31
N PHE A 451 -15.20 -4.60 -23.04
CA PHE A 451 -15.56 -5.45 -21.90
C PHE A 451 -17.08 -5.56 -21.68
N PHE A 452 -17.77 -4.42 -21.69
CA PHE A 452 -19.23 -4.41 -21.51
C PHE A 452 -19.98 -4.91 -22.75
N ARG A 453 -19.40 -4.76 -23.95
CA ARG A 453 -19.96 -5.34 -25.18
C ARG A 453 -19.90 -6.87 -25.14
N LYS A 454 -18.77 -7.45 -24.71
CA LYS A 454 -18.63 -8.91 -24.52
C LYS A 454 -19.56 -9.47 -23.43
N GLN A 455 -19.69 -8.80 -22.29
CA GLN A 455 -20.64 -9.21 -21.24
C GLN A 455 -22.10 -9.09 -21.70
N ALA A 456 -22.44 -8.04 -22.48
CA ALA A 456 -23.77 -7.90 -23.07
C ALA A 456 -24.03 -8.98 -24.12
N GLU A 457 -23.04 -9.31 -24.96
CA GLU A 457 -23.12 -10.39 -25.95
C GLU A 457 -23.19 -11.79 -25.30
N GLU A 458 -22.52 -12.03 -24.17
CA GLU A 458 -22.66 -13.26 -23.40
C GLU A 458 -24.02 -13.36 -22.69
N LEU A 459 -24.54 -12.26 -22.15
CA LEU A 459 -25.89 -12.20 -21.58
C LEU A 459 -26.97 -12.34 -22.67
N GLU A 460 -26.75 -11.80 -23.87
CA GLU A 460 -27.59 -12.03 -25.04
C GLU A 460 -27.50 -13.48 -25.52
N LYS A 461 -26.33 -14.13 -25.48
CA LYS A 461 -26.21 -15.57 -25.79
C LYS A 461 -26.93 -16.45 -24.76
N ILE A 462 -26.90 -16.08 -23.49
CA ILE A 462 -27.65 -16.77 -22.42
C ILE A 462 -29.17 -16.53 -22.58
N SER A 463 -29.58 -15.31 -22.94
CA SER A 463 -30.96 -14.96 -23.28
C SER A 463 -31.45 -15.70 -24.53
N ASN A 464 -30.62 -15.77 -25.57
CA ASN A 464 -30.95 -16.38 -26.86
C ASN A 464 -30.92 -17.93 -26.81
N ASN A 465 -30.16 -18.53 -25.90
CA ASN A 465 -30.28 -19.97 -25.58
C ASN A 465 -31.53 -20.30 -24.77
N THR A 466 -32.22 -19.30 -24.21
CA THR A 466 -33.52 -19.49 -23.54
C THR A 466 -34.71 -19.24 -24.49
N SER A 467 -34.47 -18.64 -25.67
CA SER A 467 -35.47 -18.47 -26.73
C SER A 467 -35.34 -19.50 -27.88
N ALA A 468 -34.24 -20.25 -27.97
CA ALA A 468 -34.06 -21.33 -28.95
C ALA A 468 -34.79 -22.66 -28.62
N SER A 469 -35.93 -22.60 -27.92
CA SER A 469 -36.86 -23.74 -27.76
C SER A 469 -38.30 -23.41 -28.17
N ARG A 470 -38.51 -22.28 -28.85
CA ARG A 470 -39.79 -21.96 -29.48
C ARG A 470 -39.54 -21.31 -30.83
N GLU A 471 -39.40 -22.13 -31.85
CA GLU A 471 -40.06 -21.97 -33.15
C GLU A 471 -39.56 -23.04 -34.12
N GLY A 472 -40.50 -23.73 -34.78
CA GLY A 472 -40.23 -24.70 -35.83
C GLY A 472 -40.97 -26.02 -35.65
N GLU A 473 -42.26 -26.06 -36.01
CA GLU A 473 -42.70 -26.72 -37.25
C GLU A 473 -44.22 -26.81 -37.29
N GLY A 474 -44.80 -26.18 -38.32
CA GLY A 474 -46.18 -26.36 -38.72
C GLY A 474 -46.30 -27.41 -39.83
N GLY A 475 -47.51 -27.91 -40.03
CA GLY A 475 -47.92 -28.60 -41.24
C GLY A 475 -48.90 -29.74 -40.98
N GLY A 476 -50.14 -29.62 -41.48
CA GLY A 476 -51.07 -30.76 -41.52
C GLY A 476 -52.54 -30.36 -41.52
N HIS A 477 -53.14 -30.36 -42.70
CA HIS A 477 -54.49 -29.95 -43.05
C HIS A 477 -55.53 -31.08 -42.79
N VAL A 478 -56.81 -30.72 -42.97
CA VAL A 478 -57.99 -31.57 -43.26
C VAL A 478 -58.98 -31.87 -42.11
N GLU A 479 -60.23 -31.76 -42.55
CA GLU A 479 -61.54 -31.64 -41.93
C GLU A 479 -62.09 -32.87 -41.19
N THR A 480 -63.24 -32.60 -40.56
CA THR A 480 -64.39 -33.45 -40.28
C THR A 480 -64.54 -33.99 -38.85
N GLY A 481 -65.68 -33.62 -38.26
CA GLY A 481 -66.66 -34.64 -37.88
C GLY A 481 -66.64 -35.13 -36.44
N SER A 482 -67.65 -34.66 -35.71
CA SER A 482 -68.47 -35.45 -34.77
C SER A 482 -67.85 -35.98 -33.46
N GLY A 483 -68.54 -35.65 -32.36
CA GLY A 483 -69.12 -36.72 -31.54
C GLY A 483 -68.53 -36.92 -30.14
N SER A 484 -69.24 -36.35 -29.15
CA SER A 484 -69.76 -37.09 -27.98
C SER A 484 -68.80 -37.49 -26.84
N LEU A 485 -69.04 -36.85 -25.68
CA LEU A 485 -69.23 -37.42 -24.33
C LEU A 485 -68.32 -38.57 -23.88
N ASN A 486 -67.54 -38.38 -22.80
CA ASN A 486 -68.02 -38.66 -21.44
C ASN A 486 -66.97 -38.41 -20.34
N THR A 487 -67.47 -37.75 -19.28
CA THR A 487 -67.22 -37.93 -17.84
C THR A 487 -65.84 -38.26 -17.26
N LYS A 488 -65.42 -37.33 -16.39
CA LYS A 488 -64.87 -37.51 -15.03
C LYS A 488 -63.75 -38.53 -14.82
N THR A 489 -62.59 -37.99 -14.40
CA THR A 489 -62.02 -38.27 -13.06
C THR A 489 -60.93 -37.25 -12.75
N VAL A 490 -61.02 -36.60 -11.58
CA VAL A 490 -59.91 -35.87 -10.95
C VAL A 490 -59.15 -36.86 -10.06
N PRO A 491 -57.83 -36.72 -9.93
CA PRO A 491 -57.25 -36.78 -8.59
C PRO A 491 -56.42 -35.53 -8.28
N HIS A 492 -56.78 -34.92 -7.16
CA HIS A 492 -55.97 -34.00 -6.39
C HIS A 492 -54.74 -34.71 -5.79
N ALA A 493 -53.78 -33.88 -5.36
CA ALA A 493 -52.70 -34.12 -4.40
C ALA A 493 -51.29 -34.30 -5.01
N LYS A 494 -50.56 -33.18 -5.15
CA LYS A 494 -49.07 -33.18 -5.10
C LYS A 494 -48.40 -31.80 -4.89
N THR A 495 -49.12 -30.75 -4.54
CA THR A 495 -48.56 -29.39 -4.35
C THR A 495 -48.37 -28.96 -2.89
N GLY A 496 -48.79 -29.77 -1.91
CA GLY A 496 -48.64 -29.49 -0.47
C GLY A 496 -47.34 -30.00 0.17
N GLN A 497 -46.77 -31.11 -0.32
CA GLN A 497 -45.61 -31.76 0.31
C GLN A 497 -44.30 -30.96 0.12
N LYS A 498 -44.04 -30.42 -1.07
CA LYS A 498 -42.81 -29.65 -1.33
C LYS A 498 -42.67 -28.36 -0.52
N LYS A 499 -43.79 -27.70 -0.17
CA LYS A 499 -43.75 -26.50 0.70
C LYS A 499 -43.56 -26.85 2.18
N LYS A 500 -43.99 -28.03 2.61
CA LYS A 500 -43.81 -28.49 4.00
C LYS A 500 -42.37 -28.94 4.24
N GLU A 501 -41.77 -29.66 3.29
CA GLU A 501 -40.36 -30.07 3.33
C GLU A 501 -39.39 -28.88 3.33
N GLN A 502 -39.66 -27.84 2.54
CA GLN A 502 -38.82 -26.62 2.55
C GLN A 502 -38.91 -25.83 3.85
N LYS A 503 -40.06 -25.87 4.54
CA LYS A 503 -40.22 -25.20 5.84
C LYS A 503 -39.51 -25.98 6.96
N GLU A 504 -39.63 -27.31 6.97
CA GLU A 504 -38.93 -28.16 7.93
C GLU A 504 -37.41 -28.09 7.78
N GLN A 505 -36.89 -28.01 6.53
CA GLN A 505 -35.45 -27.82 6.30
C GLN A 505 -34.93 -26.47 6.78
N LYS A 506 -35.76 -25.42 6.70
CA LYS A 506 -35.38 -24.09 7.21
C LYS A 506 -35.36 -24.05 8.74
N GLU A 507 -36.37 -24.66 9.39
CA GLU A 507 -36.44 -24.76 10.85
C GLU A 507 -35.30 -25.61 11.43
N GLN A 508 -34.91 -26.71 10.77
CA GLN A 508 -33.76 -27.52 11.17
C GLN A 508 -32.43 -26.76 11.05
N LYS A 509 -32.29 -25.90 10.04
CA LYS A 509 -31.07 -25.09 9.86
C LYS A 509 -30.96 -24.01 10.96
N GLU A 510 -32.06 -23.35 11.30
CA GLU A 510 -32.10 -22.36 12.39
C GLU A 510 -31.83 -23.00 13.76
N GLN A 511 -32.35 -24.20 14.03
CA GLN A 511 -32.06 -24.91 15.27
C GLN A 511 -30.59 -25.33 15.38
N LYS A 512 -29.94 -25.70 14.26
CA LYS A 512 -28.52 -26.04 14.24
C LYS A 512 -27.63 -24.82 14.52
N GLU A 513 -27.95 -23.67 13.91
CA GLU A 513 -27.22 -22.41 14.16
C GLU A 513 -27.37 -21.95 15.62
N GLN A 514 -28.55 -22.09 16.22
CA GLN A 514 -28.75 -21.77 17.64
C GLN A 514 -27.97 -22.69 18.57
N LYS A 515 -27.86 -23.99 18.25
CA LYS A 515 -27.07 -24.94 19.03
C LYS A 515 -25.57 -24.64 18.96
N GLU A 516 -25.05 -24.32 17.78
CA GLU A 516 -23.64 -23.93 17.59
C GLU A 516 -23.30 -22.63 18.34
N GLN A 517 -24.21 -21.65 18.36
CA GLN A 517 -24.02 -20.43 19.15
C GLN A 517 -24.02 -20.69 20.66
N LYS A 518 -24.86 -21.62 21.14
CA LYS A 518 -24.89 -22.01 22.55
C LYS A 518 -23.62 -22.75 22.97
N GLU A 519 -23.13 -23.68 22.16
CA GLU A 519 -21.86 -24.39 22.41
C GLU A 519 -20.66 -23.42 22.39
N GLN A 520 -20.63 -22.44 21.50
CA GLN A 520 -19.59 -21.40 21.50
C GLN A 520 -19.63 -20.52 22.75
N LYS A 521 -20.83 -20.23 23.28
CA LYS A 521 -21.00 -19.46 24.51
C LYS A 521 -20.55 -20.25 25.73
N GLU A 522 -20.90 -21.53 25.83
CA GLU A 522 -20.47 -22.42 26.93
C GLU A 522 -18.95 -22.64 26.90
N GLN A 523 -18.33 -22.80 25.72
CA GLN A 523 -16.87 -22.87 25.59
C GLN A 523 -16.16 -21.57 25.99
N LYS A 524 -16.82 -20.42 25.83
CA LYS A 524 -16.28 -19.13 26.25
C LYS A 524 -16.35 -18.96 27.76
N GLU A 525 -17.48 -19.35 28.37
CA GLU A 525 -17.65 -19.31 29.83
C GLU A 525 -16.71 -20.30 30.55
N GLN A 526 -16.44 -21.48 29.97
CA GLN A 526 -15.43 -22.43 30.49
C GLN A 526 -13.97 -21.95 30.34
N LYS A 527 -13.70 -20.97 29.48
CA LYS A 527 -12.37 -20.33 29.37
C LYS A 527 -12.21 -19.13 30.29
N GLU A 528 -13.32 -18.56 30.76
CA GLU A 528 -13.33 -17.42 31.70
C GLU A 528 -13.37 -17.88 33.17
N GLN A 529 -13.88 -19.08 33.47
CA GLN A 529 -13.67 -19.80 34.73
C GLN A 529 -12.30 -20.48 34.78
#